data_AF-A0A2C6C0Q0-F1
#
_entry.id   AF-A0A2C6C0Q0-F1
#
_cell.length_a   1.000
_cell.length_b   1.000
_cell.length_c   1.000
_cell.angle_alpha   90.00
_cell.angle_beta   90.00
_cell.angle_gamma   90.00
#
_symmetry.space_group_name_H-M   'P 1'
#
loop_
_entity.id
_entity.type
_entity.pdbx_description
1 polymer ?
#
loop_
_entity_poly.entity_id
_entity_poly.type
_entity_poly.pdbx_seq_one_letter_code
_entity_poly.pdbx_strand_id
1 'polypeptide(L)'
;MDKFLKENIWKLYKKVNSNDIEAVKKNLLEIKCEENYKNVLSKRGDYFIANHRDKFNQLKYEEARTKTPFRKEEWICKMAVSEKFYQLNNREKLEIFDYQIPLKNERTKDTKGLGKIDLLAKINNTAYLIEVKTINSLEIPLKAILEIYAYWQQLGGENLNENFLKYLEKENCKKLKKAILLFKSKDKKSIYQELISSKDMLSIMEELEIELFVATLDESEEIEEDKRTKIKTIKRFEIS
;
A
#
# COMPACT_ATOMS: atom_id res chain seq x y z
N MET A 1 -17.36 -6.76 -25.48
CA MET A 1 -15.91 -6.56 -25.35
C MET A 1 -15.70 -5.83 -24.04
N ASP A 2 -15.11 -6.52 -23.06
CA ASP A 2 -15.06 -6.08 -21.66
C ASP A 2 -14.39 -4.69 -21.55
N LYS A 3 -14.93 -3.80 -20.73
CA LYS A 3 -14.38 -2.44 -20.54
C LYS A 3 -12.93 -2.51 -20.03
N PHE A 4 -12.61 -3.59 -19.31
CA PHE A 4 -11.30 -3.95 -18.79
C PHE A 4 -10.25 -4.22 -19.87
N LEU A 5 -10.65 -4.88 -20.96
CA LEU A 5 -9.78 -5.30 -22.07
C LEU A 5 -9.35 -4.16 -23.00
N LYS A 6 -10.09 -3.05 -23.01
CA LYS A 6 -9.85 -1.92 -23.92
C LYS A 6 -8.95 -0.83 -23.33
N GLU A 7 -8.76 -0.82 -22.02
CA GLU A 7 -8.04 0.25 -21.34
C GLU A 7 -6.64 -0.18 -20.89
N ASN A 8 -5.75 0.81 -20.70
CA ASN A 8 -4.45 0.61 -20.09
C ASN A 8 -4.63 -0.01 -18.69
N ILE A 9 -4.40 -1.32 -18.58
CA ILE A 9 -4.61 -2.13 -17.37
C ILE A 9 -3.93 -1.48 -16.14
N TRP A 10 -2.80 -0.80 -16.32
CA TRP A 10 -2.10 -0.08 -15.25
C TRP A 10 -2.83 1.11 -14.63
N LYS A 11 -3.87 1.64 -15.29
CA LYS A 11 -4.74 2.71 -14.75
C LYS A 11 -6.04 2.17 -14.17
N LEU A 12 -6.24 0.86 -14.16
CA LEU A 12 -7.50 0.24 -13.76
C LEU A 12 -7.96 0.71 -12.37
N TYR A 13 -7.06 0.71 -11.39
CA TYR A 13 -7.37 1.15 -10.03
C TYR A 13 -7.92 2.59 -9.95
N LYS A 14 -7.60 3.46 -10.92
CA LYS A 14 -8.08 4.85 -10.93
C LYS A 14 -9.56 4.98 -11.31
N LYS A 15 -10.16 3.92 -11.85
CA LYS A 15 -11.52 3.93 -12.41
C LYS A 15 -12.45 2.88 -11.81
N VAL A 16 -11.87 1.91 -11.10
CA VAL A 16 -12.62 0.81 -10.49
C VAL A 16 -13.59 1.33 -9.44
N ASN A 17 -14.78 0.75 -9.41
CA ASN A 17 -15.81 0.98 -8.40
C ASN A 17 -16.34 -0.37 -7.87
N SER A 18 -17.27 -0.33 -6.92
CA SER A 18 -17.77 -1.52 -6.22
C SER A 18 -18.45 -2.54 -7.15
N ASN A 19 -18.99 -2.10 -8.29
CA ASN A 19 -19.68 -2.97 -9.24
C ASN A 19 -18.71 -3.72 -10.16
N ASP A 20 -17.41 -3.42 -10.11
CA ASP A 20 -16.41 -3.97 -11.02
C ASP A 20 -15.73 -5.25 -10.47
N ILE A 21 -16.09 -5.72 -9.27
CA ILE A 21 -15.46 -6.88 -8.60
C ILE A 21 -15.45 -8.12 -9.50
N GLU A 22 -16.59 -8.48 -10.08
CA GLU A 22 -16.71 -9.66 -10.95
C GLU A 22 -15.89 -9.53 -12.23
N ALA A 23 -15.83 -8.32 -12.78
CA ALA A 23 -15.00 -8.05 -13.95
C ALA A 23 -13.50 -8.15 -13.61
N VAL A 24 -13.07 -7.65 -12.44
CA VAL A 24 -11.69 -7.85 -11.96
C VAL A 24 -11.37 -9.33 -11.83
N LYS A 25 -12.23 -10.11 -11.16
CA LYS A 25 -12.04 -11.56 -10.97
C LYS A 25 -11.88 -12.29 -12.30
N LYS A 26 -12.78 -12.02 -13.25
CA LYS A 26 -12.75 -12.65 -14.58
C LYS A 26 -11.47 -12.34 -15.36
N ASN A 27 -10.91 -11.15 -15.17
CA ASN A 27 -9.73 -10.68 -15.89
C ASN A 27 -8.43 -10.74 -15.06
N LEU A 28 -8.39 -11.52 -13.97
CA LEU A 28 -7.21 -11.63 -13.09
C LEU A 28 -5.95 -12.06 -13.83
N LEU A 29 -6.05 -12.98 -14.80
CA LEU A 29 -4.90 -13.43 -15.60
C LEU A 29 -4.28 -12.29 -16.40
N GLU A 30 -5.10 -11.41 -16.97
CA GLU A 30 -4.63 -10.24 -17.74
C GLU A 30 -4.05 -9.18 -16.82
N ILE A 31 -4.65 -8.98 -15.65
CA ILE A 31 -4.12 -8.11 -14.60
C ILE A 31 -2.74 -8.61 -14.16
N LYS A 32 -2.56 -9.93 -14.01
CA LYS A 32 -1.29 -10.55 -13.61
C LYS A 32 -0.20 -10.50 -14.69
N CYS A 33 -0.57 -10.30 -15.96
CA CYS A 33 0.39 -10.29 -17.07
C CYS A 33 1.35 -9.08 -17.01
N GLU A 34 2.62 -9.33 -16.68
CA GLU A 34 3.67 -8.30 -16.56
C GLU A 34 3.98 -7.58 -17.88
N GLU A 35 3.73 -8.23 -19.02
CA GLU A 35 4.00 -7.63 -20.33
C GLU A 35 3.20 -6.35 -20.57
N ASN A 36 2.00 -6.28 -19.99
CA ASN A 36 1.13 -5.11 -20.05
C ASN A 36 1.74 -3.88 -19.36
N TYR A 37 2.77 -4.06 -18.54
CA TYR A 37 3.40 -3.03 -17.73
C TYR A 37 4.83 -2.68 -18.15
N LYS A 38 5.47 -3.45 -19.05
CA LYS A 38 6.86 -3.26 -19.50
C LYS A 38 7.15 -1.82 -19.96
N ASN A 39 6.18 -1.16 -20.62
CA ASN A 39 6.34 0.21 -21.14
C ASN A 39 6.11 1.31 -20.09
N VAL A 40 5.64 0.95 -18.89
CA VAL A 40 5.27 1.89 -17.82
C VAL A 40 6.07 1.60 -16.53
N LEU A 41 7.15 0.84 -16.65
CA LEU A 41 8.05 0.58 -15.54
C LEU A 41 8.65 1.88 -15.00
N SER A 42 8.88 1.91 -13.69
CA SER A 42 9.66 2.96 -13.07
C SER A 42 11.06 2.99 -13.68
N LYS A 43 11.52 4.20 -14.01
CA LYS A 43 12.85 4.46 -14.58
C LYS A 43 13.72 5.29 -13.63
N ARG A 44 13.47 5.18 -12.33
CA ARG A 44 14.26 5.92 -11.34
C ARG A 44 15.65 5.33 -11.22
N GLY A 45 16.65 6.20 -11.14
CA GLY A 45 18.03 5.82 -10.82
C GLY A 45 18.24 5.52 -9.33
N ASP A 46 17.41 6.13 -8.48
CA ASP A 46 17.42 5.94 -7.03
C ASP A 46 16.01 6.16 -6.44
N TYR A 47 15.70 5.42 -5.40
CA TYR A 47 14.45 5.47 -4.65
C TYR A 47 14.62 6.07 -3.26
N PHE A 48 15.86 6.21 -2.79
CA PHE A 48 16.14 6.88 -1.53
C PHE A 48 15.75 8.37 -1.59
N ILE A 49 15.06 8.84 -0.56
CA ILE A 49 14.72 10.26 -0.39
C ILE A 49 15.21 10.72 0.98
N ALA A 50 16.23 11.58 0.96
CA ALA A 50 16.94 12.01 2.17
C ALA A 50 16.00 12.58 3.26
N ASN A 51 15.09 13.46 2.88
CA ASN A 51 14.19 14.16 3.81
C ASN A 51 13.12 13.24 4.43
N HIS A 52 12.98 12.00 3.97
CA HIS A 52 12.03 11.05 4.58
C HIS A 52 12.53 10.53 5.94
N ARG A 53 13.81 10.72 6.27
CA ARG A 53 14.39 10.31 7.54
C ARG A 53 14.48 11.44 8.56
N ASP A 54 13.93 12.60 8.23
CA ASP A 54 13.86 13.73 9.15
C ASP A 54 12.94 13.41 10.33
N LYS A 55 13.22 14.01 11.49
CA LYS A 55 12.32 13.89 12.64
C LYS A 55 10.94 14.46 12.31
N PHE A 56 9.90 13.79 12.79
CA PHE A 56 8.54 14.31 12.69
C PHE A 56 8.43 15.71 13.28
N ASN A 57 7.73 16.58 12.57
CA ASN A 57 7.54 17.97 12.98
C ASN A 57 6.07 18.21 13.33
N GLN A 58 5.78 18.18 14.63
CA GLN A 58 4.43 18.40 15.17
C GLN A 58 3.84 19.72 14.69
N LEU A 59 4.60 20.83 14.72
CA LEU A 59 4.10 22.14 14.32
C LEU A 59 3.65 22.14 12.85
N LYS A 60 4.42 21.52 11.94
CA LYS A 60 4.02 21.38 10.54
C LYS A 60 2.76 20.53 10.37
N TYR A 61 2.56 19.51 11.19
CA TYR A 61 1.34 18.71 11.20
C TYR A 61 0.13 19.54 11.64
N GLU A 62 0.25 20.24 12.76
CA GLU A 62 -0.80 21.14 13.30
C GLU A 62 -1.19 22.21 12.27
N GLU A 63 -0.22 22.81 11.59
CA GLU A 63 -0.49 23.76 10.51
C GLU A 63 -1.16 23.10 9.30
N ALA A 64 -0.73 21.89 8.92
CA ALA A 64 -1.26 21.21 7.74
C ALA A 64 -2.68 20.69 7.95
N ARG A 65 -3.03 20.20 9.15
CA ARG A 65 -4.37 19.66 9.44
C ARG A 65 -5.48 20.71 9.37
N THR A 66 -5.13 21.99 9.43
CA THR A 66 -6.08 23.10 9.27
C THR A 66 -6.27 23.55 7.81
N LYS A 67 -5.42 23.08 6.88
CA LYS A 67 -5.43 23.49 5.47
C LYS A 67 -6.25 22.50 4.63
N THR A 68 -6.85 23.01 3.55
CA THR A 68 -7.52 22.19 2.54
C THR A 68 -6.76 22.28 1.20
N PRO A 69 -6.38 21.15 0.59
CA PRO A 69 -6.64 19.77 1.02
C PRO A 69 -5.64 19.28 2.09
N PHE A 70 -6.14 18.61 3.13
CA PHE A 70 -5.31 17.88 4.09
C PHE A 70 -5.16 16.42 3.66
N ARG A 71 -3.95 16.02 3.26
CA ARG A 71 -3.64 14.65 2.83
C ARG A 71 -3.37 13.76 4.04
N LYS A 72 -4.44 13.24 4.64
CA LYS A 72 -4.38 12.42 5.86
C LYS A 72 -3.45 11.22 5.71
N GLU A 73 -3.57 10.44 4.64
CA GLU A 73 -2.73 9.26 4.37
C GLU A 73 -1.23 9.63 4.39
N GLU A 74 -0.84 10.73 3.74
CA GLU A 74 0.56 11.19 3.69
C GLU A 74 1.11 11.50 5.10
N TRP A 75 0.28 12.11 5.96
CA TRP A 75 0.67 12.43 7.34
C TRP A 75 0.78 11.20 8.22
N ILE A 76 -0.11 10.23 8.06
CA ILE A 76 0.00 8.91 8.73
C ILE A 76 1.35 8.28 8.39
N CYS A 77 1.73 8.30 7.11
CA CYS A 77 2.99 7.72 6.68
C CYS A 77 4.20 8.44 7.30
N LYS A 78 4.18 9.78 7.38
CA LYS A 78 5.22 10.57 8.03
C LYS A 78 5.38 10.21 9.51
N MET A 79 4.27 10.07 10.22
CA MET A 79 4.28 9.65 11.62
C MET A 79 4.86 8.23 11.76
N ALA A 80 4.45 7.33 10.85
CA ALA A 80 4.90 5.94 10.85
C ALA A 80 6.42 5.77 10.75
N VAL A 81 7.04 6.54 9.85
CA VAL A 81 8.49 6.51 9.66
C VAL A 81 9.23 7.08 10.88
N SER A 82 8.62 8.03 11.58
CA SER A 82 9.19 8.60 12.81
C SER A 82 9.16 7.60 13.98
N GLU A 83 8.08 6.83 14.12
CA GLU A 83 7.97 5.76 15.13
C GLU A 83 8.92 4.58 14.85
N LYS A 84 9.24 4.36 13.57
CA LYS A 84 10.13 3.31 13.03
C LYS A 84 9.65 1.89 13.23
N PHE A 85 9.12 1.51 14.39
CA PHE A 85 8.78 0.13 14.70
C PHE A 85 7.38 0.00 15.29
N TYR A 86 6.65 -0.98 14.79
CA TYR A 86 5.36 -1.38 15.32
C TYR A 86 5.35 -2.85 15.71
N GLN A 87 4.82 -3.16 16.89
CA GLN A 87 4.71 -4.54 17.33
C GLN A 87 3.55 -5.24 16.61
N LEU A 88 3.81 -6.36 15.95
CA LEU A 88 2.77 -7.16 15.29
C LEU A 88 2.22 -8.25 16.22
N ASN A 89 3.13 -9.00 16.81
CA ASN A 89 2.86 -10.07 17.78
C ASN A 89 4.08 -10.18 18.70
N ASN A 90 4.12 -11.14 19.63
CA ASN A 90 5.23 -11.25 20.59
C ASN A 90 6.63 -11.53 19.96
N ARG A 91 6.71 -11.80 18.66
CA ARG A 91 7.94 -12.22 17.96
C ARG A 91 8.33 -11.32 16.80
N GLU A 92 7.38 -10.64 16.17
CA GLU A 92 7.60 -9.86 14.96
C GLU A 92 7.35 -8.36 15.20
N LYS A 93 8.22 -7.56 14.60
CA LYS A 93 8.08 -6.10 14.50
C LYS A 93 8.01 -5.72 13.02
N LEU A 94 7.15 -4.76 12.73
CA LEU A 94 7.11 -4.07 11.45
C LEU A 94 8.02 -2.84 11.55
N GLU A 95 9.13 -2.85 10.84
CA GLU A 95 10.05 -1.71 10.76
C GLU A 95 9.71 -0.87 9.54
N ILE A 96 9.25 0.36 9.73
CA ILE A 96 9.02 1.33 8.66
C ILE A 96 10.34 2.04 8.35
N PHE A 97 10.75 2.04 7.09
CA PHE A 97 12.04 2.62 6.68
C PHE A 97 11.94 3.68 5.57
N ASP A 98 10.78 3.81 4.91
CA ASP A 98 10.53 4.87 3.94
C ASP A 98 9.02 5.12 3.75
N TYR A 99 8.67 6.25 3.14
CA TYR A 99 7.30 6.61 2.79
C TYR A 99 7.22 7.37 1.47
N GLN A 100 6.04 7.48 0.88
CA GLN A 100 5.76 8.29 -0.33
C GLN A 100 6.81 8.11 -1.44
N ILE A 101 7.18 6.86 -1.72
CA ILE A 101 8.27 6.47 -2.61
C ILE A 101 7.80 6.66 -4.04
N PRO A 102 8.31 7.67 -4.77
CA PRO A 102 7.84 7.97 -6.10
C PRO A 102 8.26 6.88 -7.06
N LEU A 103 7.35 6.47 -7.94
CA LEU A 103 7.67 5.57 -9.05
C LEU A 103 8.01 6.36 -10.32
N LYS A 104 7.55 7.60 -10.42
CA LYS A 104 7.89 8.49 -11.52
C LYS A 104 9.37 8.89 -11.51
N ASN A 105 9.97 8.92 -12.69
CA ASN A 105 11.19 9.69 -12.92
C ASN A 105 10.80 11.09 -13.42
N GLU A 106 11.13 12.13 -12.65
CA GLU A 106 10.73 13.50 -12.99
C GLU A 106 11.34 14.01 -14.30
N ARG A 107 12.45 13.43 -14.73
CA ARG A 107 13.19 13.84 -15.94
C ARG A 107 12.61 13.24 -17.23
N THR A 108 11.66 12.31 -17.15
CA THR A 108 11.17 11.58 -18.33
C THR A 108 9.65 11.67 -18.47
N LYS A 109 9.16 11.88 -19.71
CA LYS A 109 7.72 12.00 -20.01
C LYS A 109 7.00 10.65 -20.03
N ASP A 110 7.73 9.56 -20.23
CA ASP A 110 7.23 8.19 -20.34
C ASP A 110 6.74 7.60 -19.02
N THR A 111 7.18 8.12 -17.87
CA THR A 111 6.68 7.74 -16.54
C THR A 111 5.56 8.66 -16.04
N LYS A 112 4.96 9.47 -16.92
CA LYS A 112 3.87 10.40 -16.56
C LYS A 112 2.64 9.64 -16.07
N GLY A 113 2.23 9.94 -14.84
CA GLY A 113 1.04 9.36 -14.21
C GLY A 113 1.32 8.16 -13.32
N LEU A 114 2.59 7.75 -13.17
CA LEU A 114 3.02 6.86 -12.10
C LEU A 114 2.81 7.51 -10.73
N GLY A 115 2.35 6.70 -9.78
CA GLY A 115 2.02 7.12 -8.43
C GLY A 115 3.22 7.12 -7.48
N LYS A 116 2.90 7.02 -6.20
CA LYS A 116 3.86 6.86 -5.11
C LYS A 116 3.37 5.71 -4.24
N ILE A 117 4.29 4.88 -3.78
CA ILE A 117 4.00 3.89 -2.75
C ILE A 117 3.90 4.63 -1.42
N ASP A 118 2.85 4.38 -0.64
CA ASP A 118 2.65 5.10 0.62
C ASP A 118 3.71 4.79 1.66
N LEU A 119 3.99 3.51 1.92
CA LEU A 119 4.96 3.06 2.91
C LEU A 119 5.85 1.92 2.39
N LEU A 120 7.11 1.94 2.82
CA LEU A 120 7.96 0.76 2.84
C LEU A 120 8.25 0.35 4.27
N ALA A 121 8.01 -0.93 4.51
CA ALA A 121 8.29 -1.55 5.78
C ALA A 121 8.98 -2.90 5.60
N LYS A 122 9.55 -3.44 6.66
CA LYS A 122 10.08 -4.81 6.66
C LYS A 122 9.73 -5.55 7.94
N ILE A 123 9.59 -6.87 7.78
CA ILE A 123 9.57 -7.83 8.87
C ILE A 123 10.74 -8.76 8.61
N ASN A 124 11.74 -8.75 9.50
CA ASN A 124 13.01 -9.43 9.28
C ASN A 124 13.64 -9.00 7.93
N ASN A 125 13.83 -9.93 7.00
CA ASN A 125 14.42 -9.69 5.67
C ASN A 125 13.37 -9.58 4.54
N THR A 126 12.09 -9.43 4.88
CA THR A 126 11.01 -9.30 3.90
C THR A 126 10.48 -7.87 3.91
N ALA A 127 10.70 -7.15 2.81
CA ALA A 127 10.13 -5.84 2.58
C ALA A 127 8.65 -5.94 2.17
N TYR A 128 7.90 -4.90 2.45
CA TYR A 128 6.50 -4.72 2.12
C TYR A 128 6.31 -3.38 1.43
N LEU A 129 5.71 -3.40 0.24
CA LEU A 129 5.03 -2.24 -0.32
C LEU A 129 3.68 -2.15 0.38
N ILE A 130 3.37 -1.01 1.01
CA ILE A 130 2.14 -0.83 1.75
C ILE A 130 1.38 0.38 1.19
N GLU A 131 0.13 0.15 0.79
CA GLU A 131 -0.85 1.20 0.52
C GLU A 131 -1.65 1.49 1.80
N VAL A 132 -1.76 2.75 2.20
CA VAL A 132 -2.39 3.15 3.46
C VAL A 132 -3.72 3.81 3.17
N LYS A 133 -4.81 3.33 3.77
CA LYS A 133 -6.10 4.03 3.72
C LYS A 133 -6.55 4.45 5.10
N THR A 134 -6.97 5.70 5.20
CA THR A 134 -7.48 6.27 6.46
C THR A 134 -8.77 5.59 6.92
N ILE A 135 -9.04 5.64 8.22
CA ILE A 135 -10.28 5.07 8.80
C ILE A 135 -11.57 5.62 8.16
N ASN A 136 -11.52 6.88 7.70
CA ASN A 136 -12.64 7.57 7.04
C ASN A 136 -12.41 7.69 5.52
N SER A 137 -11.59 6.83 4.94
CA SER A 137 -11.38 6.82 3.49
C SER A 137 -12.72 6.59 2.78
N LEU A 138 -12.98 7.40 1.75
CA LEU A 138 -14.13 7.24 0.86
C LEU A 138 -13.84 6.32 -0.32
N GLU A 139 -12.61 5.79 -0.39
CA GLU A 139 -12.23 4.82 -1.42
C GLU A 139 -12.73 3.43 -1.08
N ILE A 140 -13.05 2.65 -2.10
CA ILE A 140 -13.42 1.26 -1.95
C ILE A 140 -12.16 0.38 -1.76
N PRO A 141 -12.26 -0.77 -1.07
CA PRO A 141 -11.10 -1.65 -0.85
C PRO A 141 -10.47 -2.17 -2.14
N LEU A 142 -11.30 -2.51 -3.14
CA LEU A 142 -10.83 -2.98 -4.44
C LEU A 142 -9.86 -2.02 -5.12
N LYS A 143 -10.03 -0.71 -4.90
CA LYS A 143 -9.12 0.30 -5.43
C LYS A 143 -7.74 0.18 -4.77
N ALA A 144 -7.67 0.10 -3.45
CA ALA A 144 -6.41 -0.05 -2.71
C ALA A 144 -5.67 -1.33 -3.09
N ILE A 145 -6.41 -2.44 -3.26
CA ILE A 145 -5.88 -3.75 -3.69
C ILE A 145 -5.22 -3.63 -5.07
N LEU A 146 -5.91 -3.05 -6.05
CA LEU A 146 -5.38 -2.90 -7.41
C LEU A 146 -4.28 -1.84 -7.50
N GLU A 147 -4.32 -0.81 -6.64
CA GLU A 147 -3.32 0.25 -6.57
C GLU A 147 -1.96 -0.31 -6.14
N ILE A 148 -1.89 -1.04 -5.02
CA ILE A 148 -0.62 -1.62 -4.56
C ILE A 148 -0.07 -2.67 -5.52
N TYR A 149 -0.97 -3.44 -6.16
CA TYR A 149 -0.58 -4.40 -7.18
C TYR A 149 0.01 -3.71 -8.41
N ALA A 150 -0.63 -2.63 -8.88
CA ALA A 150 -0.11 -1.85 -9.99
C ALA A 150 1.26 -1.23 -9.69
N TYR A 151 1.49 -0.76 -8.46
CA TYR A 151 2.80 -0.24 -8.04
C TYR A 151 3.88 -1.33 -8.04
N TRP A 152 3.55 -2.53 -7.58
CA TRP A 152 4.46 -3.68 -7.68
C TRP A 152 4.80 -4.04 -9.13
N GLN A 153 3.82 -4.06 -10.04
CA GLN A 153 4.08 -4.31 -11.47
C GLN A 153 4.92 -3.20 -12.11
N GLN A 154 4.70 -1.94 -11.73
CA GLN A 154 5.52 -0.81 -12.19
C GLN A 154 6.96 -0.89 -11.69
N LEU A 155 7.22 -1.62 -10.61
CA LEU A 155 8.56 -1.95 -10.14
C LEU A 155 9.17 -3.16 -10.84
N GLY A 156 8.47 -3.81 -11.79
CA GLY A 156 8.97 -4.97 -12.54
C GLY A 156 8.33 -6.30 -12.15
N GLY A 157 7.39 -6.32 -11.19
CA GLY A 157 6.72 -7.54 -10.78
C GLY A 157 7.68 -8.54 -10.13
N GLU A 158 7.67 -9.78 -10.60
CA GLU A 158 8.62 -10.83 -10.22
C GLU A 158 10.04 -10.49 -10.67
N ASN A 159 10.16 -9.73 -11.76
CA ASN A 159 11.42 -9.29 -12.35
C ASN A 159 11.74 -7.85 -11.90
N LEU A 160 11.90 -7.66 -10.58
CA LEU A 160 12.09 -6.34 -9.98
C LEU A 160 13.20 -5.53 -10.68
N ASN A 161 12.93 -4.24 -10.86
CA ASN A 161 13.84 -3.25 -11.35
C ASN A 161 15.13 -3.24 -10.52
N GLU A 162 16.29 -3.31 -11.18
CA GLU A 162 17.60 -3.41 -10.53
C GLU A 162 17.89 -2.28 -9.53
N ASN A 163 17.44 -1.05 -9.82
CA ASN A 163 17.67 0.08 -8.91
C ASN A 163 16.81 -0.04 -7.65
N PHE A 164 15.60 -0.59 -7.77
CA PHE A 164 14.77 -0.86 -6.61
C PHE A 164 15.31 -2.04 -5.81
N LEU A 165 15.80 -3.09 -6.48
CA LEU A 165 16.47 -4.21 -5.82
C LEU A 165 17.68 -3.75 -4.99
N LYS A 166 18.57 -2.94 -5.58
CA LYS A 166 19.71 -2.33 -4.87
C LYS A 166 19.26 -1.48 -3.67
N TYR A 167 18.11 -0.83 -3.77
CA TYR A 167 17.55 -0.07 -2.66
C TYR A 167 17.11 -1.00 -1.51
N LEU A 168 16.40 -2.09 -1.83
CA LEU A 168 16.00 -3.10 -0.84
C LEU A 168 17.20 -3.81 -0.19
N GLU A 169 18.25 -4.09 -0.95
CA GLU A 169 19.49 -4.71 -0.45
C GLU A 169 20.19 -3.83 0.58
N LYS A 170 20.25 -2.51 0.38
CA LYS A 170 20.78 -1.55 1.37
C LYS A 170 20.00 -1.57 2.69
N GLU A 171 18.72 -1.92 2.62
CA GLU A 171 17.84 -2.06 3.78
C GLU A 171 17.82 -3.48 4.37
N ASN A 172 18.71 -4.37 3.89
CA ASN A 172 18.83 -5.77 4.26
C ASN A 172 17.59 -6.63 3.94
N CYS A 173 16.85 -6.27 2.89
CA CYS A 173 15.68 -7.01 2.42
C CYS A 173 16.02 -7.93 1.24
N LYS A 174 15.54 -9.19 1.30
CA LYS A 174 15.74 -10.23 0.27
C LYS A 174 14.46 -10.61 -0.47
N LYS A 175 13.31 -10.24 0.08
CA LYS A 175 11.99 -10.54 -0.48
C LYS A 175 11.17 -9.27 -0.49
N LEU A 176 10.25 -9.15 -1.44
CA LEU A 176 9.28 -8.08 -1.51
C LEU A 176 7.87 -8.65 -1.51
N LYS A 177 7.02 -8.11 -0.65
CA LYS A 177 5.60 -8.41 -0.56
C LYS A 177 4.76 -7.17 -0.75
N LYS A 178 3.47 -7.38 -0.95
CA LYS A 178 2.46 -6.36 -1.15
C LYS A 178 1.51 -6.40 0.04
N ALA A 179 1.10 -5.25 0.55
CA ALA A 179 0.08 -5.19 1.57
C ALA A 179 -0.75 -3.92 1.46
N ILE A 180 -1.94 -3.98 2.04
CA ILE A 180 -2.74 -2.79 2.36
C ILE A 180 -2.79 -2.64 3.86
N LEU A 181 -2.78 -1.39 4.34
CA LEU A 181 -2.95 -1.06 5.74
C LEU A 181 -4.26 -0.32 5.94
N LEU A 182 -5.15 -0.94 6.71
CA LEU A 182 -6.45 -0.38 7.08
C LEU A 182 -6.55 -0.22 8.60
N PHE A 183 -7.43 0.67 9.02
CA PHE A 183 -7.74 0.87 10.44
C PHE A 183 -8.99 0.08 10.81
N LYS A 184 -8.90 -0.70 11.90
CA LYS A 184 -10.04 -1.41 12.45
C LYS A 184 -11.15 -0.41 12.78
N SER A 185 -12.35 -0.69 12.31
CA SER A 185 -13.52 0.13 12.57
C SER A 185 -14.75 -0.77 12.74
N LYS A 186 -15.68 -0.35 13.60
CA LYS A 186 -16.99 -0.99 13.77
C LYS A 186 -18.03 -0.42 12.81
N ASP A 187 -17.73 0.68 12.12
CA ASP A 187 -18.63 1.27 11.12
C ASP A 187 -18.70 0.37 9.89
N LYS A 188 -19.90 -0.15 9.61
CA LYS A 188 -20.19 -1.00 8.44
C LYS A 188 -19.89 -0.33 7.10
N LYS A 189 -19.83 1.00 7.06
CA LYS A 189 -19.48 1.79 5.87
C LYS A 189 -17.98 2.07 5.74
N SER A 190 -17.17 1.67 6.73
CA SER A 190 -15.72 1.83 6.62
C SER A 190 -15.15 0.89 5.57
N ILE A 191 -14.06 1.33 4.92
CA ILE A 191 -13.29 0.52 3.98
C ILE A 191 -12.85 -0.83 4.61
N TYR A 192 -12.53 -0.83 5.90
CA TYR A 192 -12.18 -2.04 6.63
C TYR A 192 -13.34 -3.06 6.68
N GLN A 193 -14.53 -2.61 7.10
CA GLN A 193 -15.70 -3.50 7.18
C GLN A 193 -16.17 -3.96 5.80
N GLU A 194 -16.09 -3.08 4.80
CA GLU A 194 -16.40 -3.43 3.41
C GLU A 194 -15.46 -4.54 2.88
N LEU A 195 -14.17 -4.46 3.19
CA LEU A 195 -13.19 -5.48 2.78
C LEU A 195 -13.46 -6.83 3.45
N ILE A 196 -13.49 -6.86 4.79
CA ILE A 196 -13.55 -8.14 5.52
C ILE A 196 -14.88 -8.88 5.32
N SER A 197 -15.94 -8.14 4.95
CA SER A 197 -17.25 -8.72 4.63
C SER A 197 -17.33 -9.29 3.21
N SER A 198 -16.36 -8.99 2.34
CA SER A 198 -16.37 -9.37 0.93
C SER A 198 -15.42 -10.54 0.65
N LYS A 199 -15.99 -11.74 0.49
CA LYS A 199 -15.25 -12.95 0.08
C LYS A 199 -14.54 -12.76 -1.26
N ASP A 200 -15.15 -12.03 -2.18
CA ASP A 200 -14.60 -11.80 -3.52
C ASP A 200 -13.36 -10.92 -3.48
N MET A 201 -13.38 -9.83 -2.71
CA MET A 201 -12.21 -8.97 -2.54
C MET A 201 -11.08 -9.68 -1.79
N LEU A 202 -11.41 -10.48 -0.78
CA LEU A 202 -10.42 -11.31 -0.08
C LEU A 202 -9.79 -12.36 -1.02
N SER A 203 -10.59 -12.98 -1.90
CA SER A 203 -10.08 -13.92 -2.91
C SER A 203 -9.18 -13.21 -3.94
N ILE A 204 -9.52 -11.99 -4.37
CA ILE A 204 -8.63 -11.19 -5.23
C ILE A 204 -7.30 -10.91 -4.51
N MET A 205 -7.32 -10.55 -3.22
CA MET A 205 -6.09 -10.32 -2.46
C MET A 205 -5.23 -11.58 -2.36
N GLU A 206 -5.85 -12.74 -2.12
CA GLU A 206 -5.14 -14.02 -2.08
C GLU A 206 -4.49 -14.33 -3.43
N GLU A 207 -5.24 -14.21 -4.52
CA GLU A 207 -4.75 -14.42 -5.88
C GLU A 207 -3.62 -13.47 -6.26
N LEU A 208 -3.65 -12.23 -5.79
CA LEU A 208 -2.62 -11.22 -6.05
C LEU A 208 -1.52 -11.21 -4.99
N GLU A 209 -1.55 -12.13 -4.02
CA GLU A 209 -0.58 -12.23 -2.92
C GLU A 209 -0.41 -10.92 -2.13
N ILE A 210 -1.53 -10.29 -1.77
CA ILE A 210 -1.57 -9.05 -0.99
C ILE A 210 -1.98 -9.38 0.45
N GLU A 211 -1.16 -8.98 1.41
CA GLU A 211 -1.45 -9.13 2.84
C GLU A 211 -2.28 -7.94 3.37
N LEU A 212 -3.06 -8.17 4.43
CA LEU A 212 -3.79 -7.12 5.14
C LEU A 212 -3.09 -6.83 6.47
N PHE A 213 -2.63 -5.58 6.63
CA PHE A 213 -2.26 -5.03 7.92
C PHE A 213 -3.44 -4.26 8.52
N VAL A 214 -3.73 -4.54 9.79
CA VAL A 214 -4.82 -3.88 10.52
C VAL A 214 -4.25 -3.08 11.68
N ALA A 215 -4.41 -1.77 11.66
CA ALA A 215 -4.06 -0.89 12.76
C ALA A 215 -5.28 -0.63 13.67
N THR A 216 -5.05 -0.47 14.97
CA THR A 216 -6.06 0.03 15.91
C THR A 216 -5.71 1.45 16.35
N LEU A 217 -6.75 2.25 16.62
CA LEU A 217 -6.60 3.62 17.16
C LEU A 217 -6.62 3.65 18.70
N ASP A 218 -7.13 2.61 19.36
CA ASP A 218 -7.20 2.51 20.84
C ASP A 218 -6.22 1.47 21.41
N GLU A 219 -5.68 1.75 22.60
CA GLU A 219 -4.82 0.85 23.38
C GLU A 219 -5.59 -0.30 24.06
N SER A 220 -6.92 -0.22 24.14
CA SER A 220 -7.77 -1.05 25.01
C SER A 220 -8.44 -2.25 24.33
N GLU A 221 -8.37 -2.40 23.00
CA GLU A 221 -8.96 -3.55 22.32
C GLU A 221 -7.98 -4.75 22.30
N GLU A 222 -8.35 -5.82 23.02
CA GLU A 222 -7.64 -7.09 23.00
C GLU A 222 -7.52 -7.66 21.56
N ILE A 223 -6.36 -8.28 21.31
CA ILE A 223 -6.01 -8.92 20.04
C ILE A 223 -6.71 -10.27 19.97
N GLU A 224 -7.66 -10.44 19.05
CA GLU A 224 -8.09 -11.77 18.61
C GLU A 224 -7.28 -12.20 17.37
N GLU A 225 -6.58 -13.34 17.47
CA GLU A 225 -5.98 -14.02 16.32
C GLU A 225 -7.10 -14.68 15.50
N ASP A 226 -7.49 -14.06 14.38
CA ASP A 226 -8.36 -14.71 13.41
C ASP A 226 -7.55 -15.73 12.59
N LYS A 227 -7.80 -17.02 12.83
CA LYS A 227 -7.07 -18.15 12.20
C LYS A 227 -7.47 -18.39 10.73
N ARG A 228 -8.41 -17.62 10.16
CA ARG A 228 -8.93 -17.87 8.80
C ARG A 228 -8.22 -17.10 7.70
N THR A 229 -7.42 -16.09 8.02
CA THR A 229 -6.70 -15.27 7.03
C THR A 229 -5.36 -14.85 7.61
N LYS A 230 -4.32 -14.71 6.79
CA LYS A 230 -3.00 -14.20 7.19
C LYS A 230 -3.06 -12.69 7.51
N ILE A 231 -3.92 -12.29 8.44
CA ILE A 231 -4.05 -10.90 8.92
C ILE A 231 -2.94 -10.68 9.95
N LYS A 232 -2.09 -9.69 9.70
CA LYS A 232 -1.08 -9.23 10.66
C LYS A 232 -1.60 -7.93 11.29
N THR A 233 -1.98 -7.97 12.57
CA THR A 233 -2.44 -6.79 13.30
C THR A 233 -1.23 -5.96 13.75
N ILE A 234 -1.24 -4.65 13.53
CA ILE A 234 -0.26 -3.69 14.01
C ILE A 234 -0.80 -3.02 15.28
N LYS A 235 -0.11 -3.19 16.41
CA LYS A 235 -0.36 -2.39 17.61
C LYS A 235 0.09 -0.96 17.36
N ARG A 236 -0.90 -0.05 17.28
CA ARG A 236 -0.82 1.41 17.28
C ARG A 236 -0.41 2.05 15.95
N PHE A 237 -1.25 2.94 15.43
CA PHE A 237 -0.84 4.13 14.69
C PHE A 237 -1.50 5.29 15.43
N GLU A 238 -0.76 6.01 16.26
CA GLU A 238 -1.31 7.21 16.87
C GLU A 238 -1.50 8.27 15.81
N ILE A 239 -2.73 8.73 15.65
CA ILE A 239 -3.08 9.96 14.97
C ILE A 239 -3.95 10.70 15.96
N SER A 240 -3.35 11.59 16.73
CA SER A 240 -4.09 12.56 17.55
C SER A 240 -4.76 13.61 16.67
#